data_AF-A0A133ZZ81-F1
#
_entry.id   AF-A0A133ZZ81-F1
#
_cell.length_a   1.000
_cell.length_b   1.000
_cell.length_c   1.000
_cell.angle_alpha   90.00
_cell.angle_beta   90.00
_cell.angle_gamma   90.00
#
_symmetry.space_group_name_H-M   'P 1'
#
loop_
_entity.id
_entity.type
_entity.pdbx_description
1 polymer ?
#
loop_
_entity_poly.entity_id
_entity_poly.type
_entity_poly.pdbx_seq_one_letter_code
_entity_poly.pdbx_strand_id
1 'polypeptide(L)'
;MTEEIKNIFMEAQKGELDAVIMYNMLADAMESENKEIAENLRKIAKDEGKHAAIFKKLTKEAVVPDDAQAKYVCGLLPAIGAKTLFANIAKGEYDSIEKFKVLQDEYPELREIVEDEPKHGDALIKMSEIIG
;
A
#
# COMPACT_ATOMS: atom_id res chain seq x y z
N MET A 1 3.01 24.13 -4.75
CA MET A 1 3.57 23.13 -3.83
C MET A 1 4.81 23.70 -3.15
N THR A 2 4.81 23.70 -1.81
CA THR A 2 5.97 24.06 -0.98
C THR A 2 6.97 22.90 -0.93
N GLU A 3 8.21 23.16 -0.48
CA GLU A 3 9.22 22.10 -0.35
C GLU A 3 8.83 21.03 0.67
N GLU A 4 8.15 21.44 1.75
CA GLU A 4 7.62 20.52 2.75
C GLU A 4 6.58 19.56 2.14
N ILE A 5 5.61 20.08 1.39
CA ILE A 5 4.60 19.26 0.70
C ILE A 5 5.26 18.38 -0.36
N LYS A 6 6.25 18.91 -1.10
CA LYS A 6 7.00 18.13 -2.10
C LYS A 6 7.69 16.93 -1.45
N ASN A 7 8.36 17.12 -0.32
CA ASN A 7 9.01 16.03 0.40
C ASN A 7 8.01 15.00 0.90
N ILE A 8 6.87 15.43 1.46
CA ILE A 8 5.77 14.52 1.87
C ILE A 8 5.30 13.66 0.69
N PHE A 9 5.07 14.27 -0.49
CA PHE A 9 4.62 13.53 -1.66
C PHE A 9 5.70 12.61 -2.23
N MET A 10 6.98 12.96 -2.14
CA MET A 10 8.07 12.07 -2.56
C MET A 10 8.25 10.89 -1.61
N GLU A 11 8.10 11.10 -0.30
CA GLU A 11 8.07 10.02 0.69
C GLU A 11 6.88 9.10 0.47
N ALA A 12 5.70 9.67 0.22
CA ALA A 12 4.49 8.92 -0.12
C ALA A 12 4.70 8.09 -1.39
N GLN A 13 5.18 8.70 -2.47
CA GLN A 13 5.52 8.00 -3.72
C GLN A 13 6.42 6.79 -3.48
N LYS A 14 7.41 6.92 -2.59
CA LYS A 14 8.30 5.80 -2.27
C LYS A 14 7.55 4.72 -1.51
N GLY A 15 6.77 5.09 -0.48
CA GLY A 15 5.92 4.18 0.28
C GLY A 15 4.99 3.36 -0.62
N GLU A 16 4.33 4.01 -1.57
CA GLU A 16 3.48 3.33 -2.56
C GLU A 16 4.26 2.29 -3.37
N LEU A 17 5.45 2.66 -3.88
CA LEU A 17 6.27 1.74 -4.68
C LEU A 17 6.83 0.58 -3.85
N ASP A 18 7.18 0.82 -2.59
CA ASP A 18 7.61 -0.21 -1.65
C ASP A 18 6.43 -1.18 -1.34
N ALA A 19 5.20 -0.64 -1.23
CA ALA A 19 3.97 -1.42 -1.06
C ALA A 19 3.65 -2.27 -2.30
N VAL A 20 3.85 -1.77 -3.53
CA VAL A 20 3.75 -2.58 -4.76
C VAL A 20 4.63 -3.83 -4.66
N ILE A 21 5.88 -3.68 -4.22
CA ILE A 21 6.81 -4.79 -4.08
C ILE A 21 6.31 -5.77 -3.01
N MET A 22 5.95 -5.25 -1.83
CA MET A 22 5.44 -6.03 -0.71
C MET A 22 4.21 -6.86 -1.10
N TYR A 23 3.20 -6.23 -1.71
CA TYR A 23 1.97 -6.92 -2.07
C TYR A 23 2.17 -7.99 -3.14
N ASN A 24 3.06 -7.77 -4.11
CA ASN A 24 3.41 -8.81 -5.08
C ASN A 24 4.15 -9.98 -4.42
N MET A 25 5.09 -9.70 -3.50
CA MET A 25 5.79 -10.75 -2.77
C MET A 25 4.85 -11.58 -1.89
N LEU A 26 3.91 -10.92 -1.20
CA LEU A 26 2.87 -11.62 -0.43
C LEU A 26 1.93 -12.42 -1.33
N ALA A 27 1.57 -11.88 -2.50
CA ALA A 27 0.74 -12.61 -3.45
C ALA A 27 1.43 -13.90 -3.92
N ASP A 28 2.72 -13.83 -4.23
CA ASP A 28 3.49 -15.00 -4.65
C ASP A 28 3.63 -16.04 -3.53
N ALA A 29 3.79 -15.58 -2.28
CA ALA A 29 3.80 -16.48 -1.11
C ALA A 29 2.45 -17.17 -0.89
N MET A 30 1.33 -16.47 -1.16
CA MET A 30 -0.02 -16.99 -1.00
C MET A 30 -0.53 -17.80 -2.21
N GLU A 31 0.12 -17.74 -3.38
CA GLU A 31 -0.38 -18.33 -4.63
C GLU A 31 -0.74 -19.82 -4.48
N SER A 32 0.12 -20.59 -3.81
CA SER A 32 -0.11 -22.02 -3.59
C SER A 32 -1.06 -22.32 -2.43
N GLU A 33 -1.22 -21.39 -1.48
CA GLU A 33 -2.04 -21.58 -0.28
C GLU A 33 -3.49 -21.17 -0.52
N ASN A 34 -3.69 -19.99 -1.11
CA ASN A 34 -5.00 -19.44 -1.44
C ASN A 34 -4.90 -18.46 -2.62
N LYS A 35 -5.30 -18.94 -3.80
CA LYS A 35 -5.27 -18.17 -5.04
C LYS A 35 -6.13 -16.90 -5.01
N GLU A 36 -7.29 -16.92 -4.34
CA GLU A 36 -8.15 -15.75 -4.24
C GLU A 36 -7.46 -14.61 -3.48
N ILE A 37 -6.74 -14.95 -2.39
CA ILE A 37 -5.96 -14.00 -1.62
C ILE A 37 -4.81 -13.45 -2.46
N ALA A 38 -4.08 -14.30 -3.16
CA ALA A 38 -3.01 -13.86 -4.07
C ALA A 38 -3.53 -12.90 -5.15
N GLU A 39 -4.69 -13.19 -5.75
CA GLU A 39 -5.31 -12.31 -6.74
C GLU A 39 -5.73 -10.96 -6.15
N ASN A 40 -6.26 -10.92 -4.91
CA ASN A 40 -6.61 -9.67 -4.25
C ASN A 40 -5.37 -8.83 -3.88
N LEU A 41 -4.30 -9.46 -3.40
CA LEU A 41 -3.03 -8.77 -3.14
C LEU A 41 -2.44 -8.14 -4.41
N ARG A 42 -2.53 -8.83 -5.57
CA ARG A 42 -2.09 -8.25 -6.85
C ARG A 42 -2.97 -7.10 -7.32
N LYS A 43 -4.25 -7.07 -6.96
CA LYS A 43 -5.12 -5.92 -7.25
C LYS A 43 -4.69 -4.71 -6.43
N ILE A 44 -4.47 -4.89 -5.12
CA ILE A 44 -3.96 -3.82 -4.24
C ILE A 44 -2.63 -3.30 -4.78
N ALA A 45 -1.66 -4.19 -5.09
CA ALA A 45 -0.38 -3.80 -5.68
C ALA A 45 -0.51 -2.96 -6.96
N LYS A 46 -1.54 -3.22 -7.78
CA LYS A 46 -1.79 -2.44 -8.99
C LYS A 46 -2.31 -1.04 -8.66
N ASP A 47 -3.13 -0.92 -7.63
CA ASP A 47 -3.68 0.36 -7.18
C ASP A 47 -2.57 1.23 -6.55
N GLU A 48 -1.68 0.67 -5.71
CA GLU A 48 -0.51 1.42 -5.20
C GLU A 48 0.41 1.91 -6.33
N GLY A 49 0.55 1.12 -7.39
CA GLY A 49 1.28 1.54 -8.58
C GLY A 49 0.68 2.79 -9.24
N LYS A 50 -0.65 2.95 -9.17
CA LYS A 50 -1.33 4.18 -9.63
C LYS A 50 -1.14 5.32 -8.63
N HIS A 51 -1.24 5.05 -7.33
CA HIS A 51 -1.00 6.04 -6.28
C HIS A 51 0.42 6.64 -6.40
N ALA A 52 1.43 5.79 -6.57
CA ALA A 52 2.80 6.23 -6.86
C ALA A 52 2.89 7.12 -8.11
N ALA A 53 2.13 6.80 -9.16
CA ALA A 53 2.10 7.59 -10.38
C ALA A 53 1.41 8.96 -10.18
N ILE A 54 0.41 9.04 -9.31
CA ILE A 54 -0.23 10.31 -8.90
C ILE A 54 0.82 11.20 -8.22
N PHE A 55 1.53 10.69 -7.22
CA PHE A 55 2.56 11.47 -6.53
C PHE A 55 3.69 11.90 -7.48
N LYS A 56 4.16 11.01 -8.36
CA LYS A 56 5.11 11.34 -9.44
C LYS A 56 4.62 12.49 -10.31
N LYS A 57 3.33 12.48 -10.68
CA LYS A 57 2.73 13.53 -11.51
C LYS A 57 2.66 14.86 -10.76
N LEU A 58 2.40 14.85 -9.46
CA LEU A 58 2.35 16.05 -8.62
C LEU A 58 3.75 16.63 -8.39
N THR A 59 4.74 15.80 -8.07
CA THR A 59 6.10 16.22 -7.73
C THR A 59 6.97 16.51 -8.95
N LYS A 60 6.65 15.89 -10.09
CA LYS A 60 7.49 15.79 -11.30
C LYS A 60 8.82 15.06 -11.07
N GLU A 61 8.96 14.37 -9.95
CA GLU A 61 10.15 13.61 -9.56
C GLU A 61 9.86 12.11 -9.59
N ALA A 62 10.89 11.31 -9.87
CA ALA A 62 10.82 9.86 -9.75
C ALA A 62 11.70 9.42 -8.58
N VAL A 63 11.10 8.74 -7.61
CA VAL A 63 11.83 8.06 -6.54
C VAL A 63 12.07 6.60 -6.89
N VAL A 64 13.12 6.02 -6.33
CA VAL A 64 13.46 4.60 -6.49
C VAL A 64 12.96 3.85 -5.25
N PRO A 65 12.17 2.77 -5.42
CA PRO A 65 11.74 1.95 -4.29
C PRO A 65 12.90 1.15 -3.69
N ASP A 66 12.68 0.65 -2.49
CA ASP A 66 13.53 -0.33 -1.81
C ASP A 66 12.71 -1.56 -1.41
N ASP A 67 13.31 -2.74 -1.53
CA ASP A 67 12.67 -4.01 -1.21
C ASP A 67 12.97 -4.51 0.21
N ALA A 68 13.80 -3.79 0.98
CA ALA A 68 14.21 -4.20 2.32
C ALA A 68 13.02 -4.36 3.28
N GLN A 69 12.08 -3.40 3.27
CA GLN A 69 10.87 -3.47 4.08
C GLN A 69 9.95 -4.60 3.61
N ALA A 70 9.73 -4.73 2.30
CA ALA A 70 8.92 -5.79 1.71
C ALA A 70 9.45 -7.19 2.09
N LYS A 71 10.76 -7.41 2.01
CA LYS A 71 11.42 -8.65 2.44
C LYS A 71 11.25 -8.92 3.92
N TYR A 72 11.39 -7.90 4.77
CA TYR A 72 11.18 -8.03 6.21
C TYR A 72 9.74 -8.45 6.52
N VAL A 73 8.75 -7.75 5.96
CA VAL A 73 7.32 -8.04 6.16
C VAL A 73 6.97 -9.45 5.69
N CYS A 74 7.42 -9.84 4.48
CA CYS A 74 7.19 -11.19 3.97
C CYS A 74 7.91 -12.27 4.81
N GLY A 75 9.09 -11.96 5.36
CA GLY A 75 9.81 -12.86 6.26
C GLY A 75 9.09 -13.11 7.60
N LEU A 76 8.21 -12.20 8.03
CA LEU A 76 7.39 -12.40 9.23
C LEU A 76 6.21 -13.33 9.00
N LEU A 77 5.73 -13.48 7.76
CA LEU A 77 4.57 -14.30 7.39
C LEU A 77 4.58 -15.70 8.03
N PRO A 78 5.64 -16.53 7.90
CA PRO A 78 5.67 -17.85 8.53
C PRO A 78 5.75 -17.81 10.07
N ALA A 79 6.23 -16.72 10.67
CA ALA A 79 6.43 -16.61 12.11
C ALA A 79 5.17 -16.15 12.85
N ILE A 80 4.42 -15.18 12.29
CA ILE A 80 3.23 -14.59 12.94
C ILE A 80 1.90 -15.00 12.30
N GLY A 81 1.95 -15.65 11.14
CA GLY A 81 0.80 -16.10 10.36
C GLY A 81 0.14 -14.97 9.55
N ALA A 82 -0.49 -15.33 8.44
CA ALA A 82 -1.12 -14.38 7.51
C ALA A 82 -2.25 -13.56 8.16
N LYS A 83 -3.05 -14.16 9.06
CA LYS A 83 -4.11 -13.43 9.79
C LYS A 83 -3.58 -12.22 10.54
N THR A 84 -2.57 -12.43 11.39
CA THR A 84 -1.96 -11.35 12.19
C THR A 84 -1.25 -10.34 11.29
N LEU A 85 -0.55 -10.84 10.26
CA LEU A 85 0.17 -10.00 9.32
C LEU A 85 -0.77 -9.05 8.56
N PHE A 86 -1.82 -9.58 7.93
CA PHE A 86 -2.76 -8.77 7.15
C PHE A 86 -3.54 -7.79 8.01
N ALA A 87 -3.95 -8.18 9.22
CA ALA A 87 -4.59 -7.26 10.16
C ALA A 87 -3.67 -6.10 10.61
N ASN A 88 -2.35 -6.30 10.63
CA ASN A 88 -1.39 -5.24 10.92
C ASN A 88 -1.13 -4.34 9.71
N ILE A 89 -1.03 -4.90 8.50
CA ILE A 89 -0.88 -4.11 7.27
C ILE A 89 -2.12 -3.23 7.06
N ALA A 90 -3.32 -3.76 7.29
CA ALA A 90 -4.58 -3.01 7.17
C ALA A 90 -4.60 -1.73 8.02
N LYS A 91 -3.97 -1.71 9.19
CA LYS A 91 -3.86 -0.50 10.01
C LYS A 91 -3.04 0.58 9.33
N GLY A 92 -1.97 0.20 8.63
CA GLY A 92 -1.17 1.13 7.84
C GLY A 92 -1.98 1.82 6.75
N GLU A 93 -2.80 1.05 6.02
CA GLU A 93 -3.75 1.54 4.99
C GLU A 93 -4.76 2.54 5.57
N TYR A 94 -5.27 2.30 6.79
CA TYR A 94 -6.19 3.24 7.42
C TYR A 94 -5.50 4.51 7.93
N ASP A 95 -4.23 4.42 8.34
CA ASP A 95 -3.49 5.55 8.92
C ASP A 95 -2.90 6.49 7.86
N SER A 96 -2.67 6.00 6.63
CA SER A 96 -2.05 6.76 5.53
C SER A 96 -2.89 7.97 5.07
N ILE A 97 -4.22 7.89 5.22
CA ILE A 97 -5.18 8.85 4.64
C ILE A 97 -5.24 10.21 5.36
N GLU A 98 -4.93 10.27 6.66
CA GLU A 98 -5.20 11.46 7.48
C GLU A 98 -4.43 12.69 7.00
N LYS A 99 -3.19 12.48 6.53
CA LYS A 99 -2.34 13.54 5.97
C LYS A 99 -2.85 14.05 4.63
N PHE A 100 -3.51 13.20 3.83
CA PHE A 100 -3.93 13.56 2.48
C PHE A 100 -5.33 14.17 2.44
N LYS A 101 -6.23 13.79 3.37
CA LYS A 101 -7.59 14.36 3.50
C LYS A 101 -7.59 15.89 3.53
N VAL A 102 -6.67 16.49 4.30
CA VAL A 102 -6.58 17.96 4.44
C VAL A 102 -5.97 18.66 3.23
N LEU A 103 -5.37 17.91 2.29
CA LEU A 103 -4.70 18.44 1.09
C LEU A 103 -5.53 18.27 -0.19
N GLN A 104 -6.68 17.57 -0.15
CA GLN A 104 -7.47 17.23 -1.33
C GLN A 104 -8.13 18.43 -2.03
N ASP A 105 -8.33 19.54 -1.31
CA ASP A 105 -8.88 20.76 -1.90
C ASP A 105 -7.85 21.48 -2.78
N GLU A 106 -6.57 21.42 -2.40
CA GLU A 106 -5.46 21.98 -3.19
C GLU A 106 -4.95 20.99 -4.25
N TYR A 107 -5.00 19.69 -3.96
CA TYR A 107 -4.52 18.61 -4.83
C TYR A 107 -5.63 17.56 -5.05
N PRO A 108 -6.57 17.80 -5.99
CA PRO A 108 -7.73 16.94 -6.20
C PRO A 108 -7.39 15.49 -6.58
N GLU A 109 -6.21 15.23 -7.17
CA GLU A 109 -5.74 13.88 -7.47
C GLU A 109 -5.60 12.99 -6.22
N LEU A 110 -5.44 13.59 -5.02
CA LEU A 110 -5.37 12.84 -3.76
C LEU A 110 -6.72 12.22 -3.34
N ARG A 111 -7.82 12.55 -4.03
CA ARG A 111 -9.13 11.95 -3.76
C ARG A 111 -9.17 10.47 -4.07
N GLU A 112 -8.52 10.07 -5.16
CA GLU A 112 -8.43 8.65 -5.56
C GLU A 112 -7.78 7.83 -4.43
N ILE A 113 -6.63 8.28 -3.93
CA ILE A 113 -5.87 7.62 -2.86
C ILE A 113 -6.71 7.52 -1.58
N VAL A 114 -7.26 8.63 -1.10
CA VAL A 114 -8.05 8.63 0.15
C VAL A 114 -9.33 7.79 0.06
N GLU A 115 -9.87 7.59 -1.15
CA GLU A 115 -11.01 6.71 -1.36
C GLU A 115 -10.60 5.23 -1.46
N ASP A 116 -9.39 4.92 -1.93
CA ASP A 116 -8.93 3.55 -2.19
C ASP A 116 -8.26 2.89 -0.98
N GLU A 117 -7.43 3.61 -0.21
CA GLU A 117 -6.70 3.06 0.94
C GLU A 117 -7.61 2.39 1.99
N PRO A 118 -8.77 2.97 2.38
CA PRO A 118 -9.68 2.27 3.30
C PRO A 118 -10.24 0.97 2.70
N LYS A 119 -10.44 0.90 1.37
CA LYS A 119 -10.90 -0.32 0.70
C LYS A 119 -9.81 -1.38 0.68
N HIS A 120 -8.54 -0.98 0.55
CA HIS A 120 -7.40 -1.89 0.66
C HIS A 120 -7.29 -2.46 2.08
N GLY A 121 -7.40 -1.60 3.10
CA GLY A 121 -7.50 -2.02 4.51
C GLY A 121 -8.64 -3.01 4.75
N ASP A 122 -9.85 -2.72 4.27
CA ASP A 122 -11.02 -3.60 4.42
C ASP A 122 -10.81 -4.95 3.71
N ALA A 123 -10.18 -4.94 2.53
CA ALA A 123 -9.84 -6.16 1.82
C ALA A 123 -8.84 -7.02 2.62
N LEU A 124 -7.83 -6.42 3.23
CA LEU A 124 -6.86 -7.11 4.11
C LEU A 124 -7.51 -7.68 5.35
N ILE A 125 -8.42 -6.95 5.99
CA ILE A 125 -9.20 -7.47 7.13
C ILE A 125 -10.01 -8.69 6.69
N LYS A 126 -10.73 -8.60 5.58
CA LYS A 126 -11.50 -9.74 5.05
C LYS A 126 -10.61 -10.94 4.73
N MET A 127 -9.44 -10.73 4.13
CA MET A 127 -8.47 -11.81 3.89
C MET A 127 -7.96 -12.43 5.19
N SER A 128 -7.77 -11.62 6.24
CA SER A 128 -7.34 -12.10 7.56
C SER A 128 -8.37 -13.00 8.24
N GLU A 129 -9.66 -12.78 7.98
CA GLU A 129 -10.76 -13.58 8.52
C GLU A 129 -10.93 -14.92 7.79
N ILE A 130 -10.64 -14.96 6.48
CA ILE A 130 -10.74 -16.18 5.64
C ILE A 130 -9.66 -17.21 6.02
N ILE A 131 -8.49 -16.75 6.47
CA ILE A 131 -7.36 -17.61 6.87
C ILE A 131 -7.54 -18.22 8.28
N GLY A 132 -8.56 -17.77 9.03
CA GLY A 132 -8.81 -18.16 10.42
C GLY A 132 -9.37 -19.55 10.64
#